data_AF-A0A0F9DY60-F1
#
_entry.id   AF-A0A0F9DY60-F1
#
_cell.length_a   1.000
_cell.length_b   1.000
_cell.length_c   1.000
_cell.angle_alpha   90.00
_cell.angle_beta   90.00
_cell.angle_gamma   90.00
#
_symmetry.space_group_name_H-M   'P 1'
#
loop_
_entity.id
_entity.type
_entity.pdbx_description
1 polymer ?
#
loop_
_entity_poly.entity_id
_entity_poly.type
_entity_poly.pdbx_seq_one_letter_code
_entity_poly.pdbx_strand_id
1 'polypeptide(L)'
;MTQAVENINIRSQDVLVTPKALKEEIPITDAARKTITEGRSTIQNILDKQYITYYAQTVTFVNDSTYVSGRGRAFTLGWKYSF
;
A
#
# COMPACT_ATOMS: atom_id res chain seq x y z
N MET A 1 22.35 -26.41 35.63
CA MET A 1 23.15 -25.22 35.25
C MET A 1 23.00 -24.19 36.36
N THR A 2 24.10 -23.65 36.86
CA THR A 2 24.16 -22.76 38.04
C THR A 2 23.80 -21.32 37.66
N GLN A 3 22.61 -20.88 38.08
CA GLN A 3 22.01 -19.54 37.83
C GLN A 3 22.55 -18.43 38.75
N ALA A 4 23.82 -18.48 39.16
CA ALA A 4 24.32 -17.64 40.26
C ALA A 4 24.41 -16.14 39.93
N VAL A 5 24.28 -15.74 38.66
CA VAL A 5 24.52 -14.36 38.20
C VAL A 5 23.44 -13.82 37.25
N GLU A 6 22.37 -14.56 36.98
CA GLU A 6 21.31 -14.09 36.07
C GLU A 6 20.24 -13.28 36.82
N ASN A 7 19.73 -12.23 36.16
CA ASN A 7 18.57 -11.45 36.63
C ASN A 7 18.73 -10.79 38.01
N ILE A 8 19.97 -10.52 38.43
CA ILE A 8 20.35 -9.98 39.74
C ILE A 8 19.67 -8.63 40.11
N ASN A 9 19.15 -7.90 39.12
CA ASN A 9 18.47 -6.61 39.28
C ASN A 9 17.09 -6.56 38.61
N ILE A 10 16.44 -7.71 38.40
CA ILE A 10 15.09 -7.76 37.84
C ILE A 10 14.07 -7.84 38.97
N ARG A 11 13.16 -6.86 39.04
CA ARG A 11 12.09 -6.83 40.06
C ARG A 11 11.03 -7.90 39.85
N SER A 12 10.63 -8.14 38.60
CA SER A 12 9.68 -9.19 38.21
C SER A 12 9.83 -9.52 36.72
N GLN A 13 9.40 -10.72 36.35
CA GLN A 13 9.21 -11.12 34.97
C GLN A 13 7.80 -11.69 34.85
N ASP A 14 6.94 -10.99 34.11
CA ASP A 14 5.57 -11.41 33.92
C ASP A 14 5.44 -12.15 32.59
N VAL A 15 4.73 -13.27 32.62
CA VAL A 15 4.43 -14.03 31.41
C VAL A 15 3.29 -13.35 30.67
N LEU A 16 3.56 -12.87 29.47
CA LEU A 16 2.55 -12.24 28.61
C LEU A 16 1.78 -13.28 27.79
N VAL A 17 0.53 -12.93 27.45
CA VAL A 17 -0.28 -13.72 26.51
C VAL A 17 0.42 -13.85 25.16
N THR A 18 0.34 -15.02 24.55
CA THR A 18 0.97 -15.22 23.24
C THR A 18 0.26 -14.40 22.16
N PRO A 19 0.99 -13.92 21.13
CA PRO A 19 0.37 -13.17 20.03
C PRO A 19 -0.70 -13.97 19.28
N LYS A 20 -0.61 -15.31 19.28
CA LYS A 20 -1.63 -16.19 18.67
C LYS A 20 -2.93 -16.14 19.48
N ALA A 21 -2.84 -16.36 20.79
CA ALA A 21 -4.00 -16.33 21.68
C ALA A 21 -4.73 -14.98 21.63
N LEU A 22 -3.99 -13.86 21.61
CA LEU A 22 -4.59 -12.53 21.52
C LEU A 22 -5.35 -12.30 20.21
N LYS A 23 -4.87 -12.86 19.09
CA LYS A 23 -5.54 -12.75 17.77
C LYS A 23 -6.78 -13.63 17.65
N GLU A 24 -6.85 -14.72 18.41
CA GLU A 24 -8.03 -15.58 18.49
C GLU A 24 -9.13 -14.91 19.33
N GLU A 25 -8.75 -14.25 20.42
CA GLU A 25 -9.68 -13.52 21.30
C GLU A 25 -10.21 -12.23 20.65
N ILE A 26 -9.36 -11.51 19.91
CA ILE A 26 -9.69 -10.23 19.27
C ILE A 26 -9.50 -10.36 17.75
N PRO A 27 -10.48 -10.93 17.03
CA PRO A 27 -10.40 -11.06 15.59
C PRO A 27 -10.49 -9.70 14.90
N ILE A 28 -9.70 -9.53 13.83
CA ILE A 28 -9.76 -8.32 13.00
C ILE A 28 -11.09 -8.27 12.22
N THR A 29 -11.74 -7.12 12.21
CA THR A 29 -12.94 -6.89 11.41
C THR A 29 -12.58 -6.64 9.94
N ASP A 30 -13.51 -6.93 9.03
CA ASP A 30 -13.29 -6.69 7.59
C ASP A 30 -13.07 -5.20 7.29
N ALA A 31 -13.75 -4.31 8.03
CA ALA A 31 -13.54 -2.88 7.94
C ALA A 31 -12.09 -2.50 8.33
N ALA A 32 -11.58 -3.01 9.46
CA ALA A 32 -10.20 -2.77 9.88
C ALA A 32 -9.19 -3.32 8.86
N ARG A 33 -9.43 -4.52 8.32
CA ARG A 33 -8.58 -5.12 7.28
C ARG A 33 -8.52 -4.23 6.04
N LYS A 34 -9.66 -3.74 5.57
CA LYS A 34 -9.76 -2.86 4.40
C LYS A 34 -8.99 -1.56 4.63
N THR A 35 -9.28 -0.85 5.73
CA THR A 35 -8.62 0.42 6.07
C THR A 35 -7.11 0.28 6.19
N ILE A 36 -6.62 -0.79 6.85
CA ILE A 36 -5.18 -1.03 6.99
C ILE A 36 -4.53 -1.30 5.63
N THR A 37 -5.17 -2.09 4.77
CA THR A 37 -4.63 -2.45 3.45
C THR A 37 -4.57 -1.23 2.55
N GLU A 38 -5.65 -0.44 2.49
CA GLU A 38 -5.73 0.80 1.71
C GLU A 38 -4.73 1.85 2.21
N GLY A 39 -4.62 2.02 3.53
CA GLY A 39 -3.65 2.93 4.14
C GLY A 39 -2.20 2.57 3.80
N ARG A 40 -1.84 1.27 3.90
CA ARG A 40 -0.50 0.80 3.54
C ARG A 40 -0.17 1.04 2.07
N SER A 41 -1.11 0.74 1.17
CA SER A 41 -0.95 1.00 -0.26
C SER A 41 -0.77 2.50 -0.55
N THR A 42 -1.55 3.35 0.12
CA THR A 42 -1.45 4.80 -0.03
C THR A 42 -0.08 5.32 0.42
N ILE A 43 0.39 4.90 1.59
CA ILE A 43 1.71 5.29 2.11
C ILE A 43 2.81 4.80 1.17
N GLN A 44 2.73 3.56 0.69
CA GLN A 44 3.68 3.02 -0.28
C GLN A 44 3.74 3.88 -1.54
N ASN A 45 2.59 4.25 -2.12
CA ASN A 45 2.55 5.12 -3.30
C ASN A 45 3.18 6.50 -3.08
N ILE A 46 3.06 7.05 -1.87
CA ILE A 46 3.70 8.31 -1.47
C ILE A 46 5.23 8.14 -1.40
N LEU A 47 5.70 7.07 -0.74
CA LEU A 47 7.12 6.77 -0.58
C LEU A 47 7.79 6.45 -1.92
N ASP A 48 7.10 5.72 -2.79
CA ASP A 48 7.55 5.37 -4.14
C ASP A 48 7.47 6.57 -5.11
N LYS A 49 7.07 7.75 -4.61
CA LYS A 49 6.83 8.98 -5.38
C LYS A 49 5.88 8.77 -6.56
N GLN A 50 5.11 7.69 -6.63
CA GLN A 50 4.11 7.45 -7.68
C GLN A 50 3.07 8.58 -7.73
N TYR A 51 2.83 9.21 -6.58
CA TYR A 51 1.96 10.38 -6.48
C TYR A 51 2.58 11.70 -6.99
N ILE A 52 3.91 11.85 -6.94
CA ILE A 52 4.62 13.08 -7.39
C ILE A 52 5.09 12.92 -8.83
N THR A 53 5.45 11.70 -9.20
CA THR A 53 5.93 11.28 -10.49
C THR A 53 4.77 10.67 -11.27
N TYR A 54 3.68 11.44 -11.43
CA TYR A 54 2.74 11.20 -12.51
C TYR A 54 3.43 11.64 -13.81
N TYR A 55 4.36 10.83 -14.31
CA TYR A 55 4.59 10.86 -15.74
C TYR A 55 3.24 10.52 -16.36
N ALA A 56 2.61 11.48 -17.03
CA ALA A 56 1.58 11.19 -18.01
C ALA A 56 2.25 10.34 -19.10
N GLN A 57 2.42 9.04 -18.83
CA GLN A 57 2.95 8.10 -19.80
C GLN A 57 1.83 7.81 -20.79
N THR A 58 1.58 8.76 -21.68
CA THR A 58 1.14 8.49 -23.05
C THR A 58 2.39 8.31 -23.91
N VAL A 59 3.37 7.52 -23.44
CA VAL A 59 4.56 7.23 -24.25
C VAL A 59 4.23 6.09 -25.19
N THR A 60 3.31 6.36 -26.12
CA THR A 60 3.26 5.64 -27.39
C THR A 60 3.94 6.56 -28.38
N PHE A 61 5.17 6.19 -28.78
CA PHE A 61 5.90 6.69 -29.95
C PHE A 61 5.25 7.90 -30.63
N VAL A 62 5.73 9.10 -30.31
CA VAL A 62 5.16 10.37 -30.81
C VAL A 62 5.24 10.39 -32.34
N ASN A 63 4.10 10.22 -32.98
CA ASN A 63 3.85 10.65 -34.34
C ASN A 63 2.63 11.59 -34.32
N ASP A 64 2.59 12.56 -35.23
CA ASP A 64 1.64 13.69 -35.23
C ASP A 64 0.15 13.29 -35.37
N SER A 65 -0.17 11.99 -35.40
CA SER A 65 -1.52 11.49 -35.70
C SER A 65 -2.25 10.84 -34.52
N THR A 66 -1.64 10.69 -33.34
CA THR A 66 -2.31 10.03 -32.19
C THR A 66 -2.18 10.82 -30.89
N TYR A 67 -3.02 11.86 -30.76
CA TYR A 67 -3.28 12.50 -29.48
C TYR A 67 -4.17 11.60 -28.62
N VAL A 68 -3.61 11.07 -27.54
CA VAL A 68 -4.36 10.34 -26.51
C VAL A 68 -4.41 11.16 -25.23
N SER A 69 -5.62 11.38 -24.71
CA SER A 69 -5.82 11.86 -23.35
C SER A 69 -6.45 10.75 -22.50
N GLY A 70 -5.82 10.45 -21.37
CA GLY A 70 -6.51 9.89 -20.21
C GLY A 70 -5.83 8.76 -19.45
N ARG A 71 -5.65 9.00 -18.16
CA ARG A 71 -6.42 8.29 -17.12
C ARG A 71 -7.08 9.39 -16.24
N GLY A 72 -8.39 9.44 -16.01
CA GLY A 72 -9.43 8.43 -16.20
C GLY A 72 -10.50 8.77 -17.25
N ARG A 73 -10.99 7.69 -17.89
CA ARG A 73 -12.09 7.63 -18.88
C ARG A 73 -11.81 8.34 -20.21
N ALA A 74 -11.04 7.66 -21.06
CA ALA A 74 -10.88 8.06 -22.46
C ALA A 74 -12.17 7.74 -23.25
N PHE A 75 -12.85 8.76 -23.75
CA PHE A 75 -13.86 8.63 -24.80
C PHE A 75 -13.17 8.89 -26.13
N THR A 76 -13.27 7.95 -27.08
CA THR A 76 -12.64 8.07 -28.41
C THR A 76 -13.66 8.61 -29.39
N LEU A 77 -13.45 9.81 -29.91
CA LEU A 77 -14.22 10.38 -31.02
C LEU A 77 -13.24 10.70 -32.15
N GLY A 78 -13.35 9.97 -33.26
CA GLY A 78 -12.60 10.25 -34.49
C GLY A 78 -13.57 10.52 -35.64
N TRP A 79 -13.39 11.62 -36.36
CA TRP A 79 -14.02 11.83 -37.66
C TRP A 79 -12.93 11.97 -38.73
N LYS A 80 -13.24 11.54 -39.95
CA LYS A 80 -12.41 11.80 -41.13
C LYS A 80 -13.31 12.31 -42.24
N TYR A 81 -13.00 13.51 -42.73
CA TYR A 81 -13.63 14.09 -43.91
C TYR A 81 -12.60 14.11 -45.03
N SER A 82 -13.01 13.81 -46.25
CA SER A 82 -12.18 13.90 -47.44
C SER A 82 -13.05 14.46 -48.56
N PHE A 83 -12.53 15.47 -49.24
CA PHE A 83 -13.18 16.16 -50.36
C PHE A 83 -13.13 15.33 -51.64
#